data_AF-A0A1G8JT57-F1
#
_entry.id   AF-A0A1G8JT57-F1
#
_cell.length_a   1.000
_cell.length_b   1.000
_cell.length_c   1.000
_cell.angle_alpha   90.00
_cell.angle_beta   90.00
_cell.angle_gamma   90.00
#
_symmetry.space_group_name_H-M   'P 1'
#
loop_
_entity.id
_entity.type
_entity.pdbx_description
1 polymer ?
#
loop_
_entity_poly.entity_id
_entity_poly.type
_entity_poly.pdbx_seq_one_letter_code
_entity_poly.pdbx_strand_id
1 'polypeptide(L)'
;MGRKAKFSQEKKLEIVKAYLEGKASSLDLSRLYGCNASTVRSWVEKYQVLGEDALRESSRNQSYTSEFKQIVAEEYLKGDISLRALAVKHNIRNNKQIQDWIKRYNGHEELKSYKRTDGGVDMAKGRKTTYEERIEIVEYCMKNGKDYTAAATKYEVSYHQVYDWVKKYNKGGVVSLKDNRGKGKDIENMDETERLAAENRLLRAKVERLEIEIEF
;
A
#
# COMPACT_ATOMS: atom_id res chain seq x y z
N MET A 1 3.45 -12.36 -6.95
CA MET A 1 3.73 -12.92 -8.29
C MET A 1 4.56 -11.91 -9.08
N GLY A 2 5.72 -12.30 -9.60
CA GLY A 2 6.56 -11.42 -10.42
C GLY A 2 5.94 -11.18 -11.81
N ARG A 3 5.95 -9.94 -12.28
CA ARG A 3 5.42 -9.58 -13.61
C ARG A 3 6.42 -10.05 -14.68
N LYS A 4 6.15 -11.16 -15.36
CA LYS A 4 6.96 -11.59 -16.52
C LYS A 4 6.60 -10.74 -17.73
N ALA A 5 7.61 -10.16 -18.38
CA ALA A 5 7.40 -9.43 -19.64
C ALA A 5 7.01 -10.42 -20.75
N LYS A 6 5.95 -10.11 -21.51
CA LYS A 6 5.49 -10.94 -22.63
C LYS A 6 6.44 -10.88 -23.84
N PHE A 7 7.17 -9.77 -23.99
CA PHE A 7 8.10 -9.52 -25.09
C PHE A 7 9.46 -9.10 -24.54
N SER A 8 10.54 -9.73 -25.03
CA SER A 8 11.91 -9.33 -24.73
C SER A 8 12.27 -8.01 -25.43
N GLN A 9 13.40 -7.39 -25.04
CA GLN A 9 13.86 -6.14 -25.67
C GLN A 9 14.20 -6.38 -27.15
N GLU A 10 14.86 -7.49 -27.46
CA GLU A 10 15.27 -7.88 -28.81
C GLU A 10 14.05 -8.06 -29.72
N LYS A 11 12.99 -8.70 -29.21
CA LYS A 11 11.75 -8.88 -29.99
C LYS A 11 11.05 -7.55 -30.28
N LYS A 12 11.05 -6.62 -29.32
CA LYS A 12 10.49 -5.28 -29.54
C LYS A 12 11.30 -4.52 -30.60
N LEU A 13 12.62 -4.63 -30.58
CA LEU A 13 13.50 -3.99 -31.57
C LEU A 13 13.27 -4.53 -32.98
N GLU A 14 13.15 -5.86 -33.13
CA GLU A 14 12.80 -6.49 -34.41
C GLU A 14 11.49 -5.90 -34.97
N ILE A 15 10.45 -5.81 -34.14
CA ILE A 15 9.14 -5.27 -34.52
C ILE A 15 9.24 -3.79 -34.92
N VAL A 16 9.96 -2.98 -34.13
CA VAL A 16 10.13 -1.55 -34.39
C VAL A 16 10.91 -1.31 -35.69
N LYS A 17 12.01 -2.04 -35.93
CA LYS A 17 12.78 -1.93 -37.17
C LYS A 17 11.95 -2.33 -38.38
N ALA A 18 11.22 -3.43 -38.32
CA ALA A 18 10.32 -3.85 -39.39
C ALA A 18 9.25 -2.79 -39.74
N TYR A 19 8.72 -2.09 -38.73
CA TYR A 19 7.78 -0.99 -38.94
C TYR A 19 8.45 0.24 -39.59
N LEU A 20 9.62 0.64 -39.09
CA LEU A 20 10.35 1.83 -39.58
C LEU A 20 10.89 1.65 -41.00
N GLU A 21 11.28 0.43 -41.36
CA GLU A 21 11.72 0.07 -42.72
C GLU A 21 10.55 -0.06 -43.71
N GLY A 22 9.31 0.13 -43.27
CA GLY A 22 8.12 0.03 -44.11
C GLY A 22 7.77 -1.39 -44.56
N LYS A 23 8.39 -2.41 -43.96
CA LYS A 23 8.18 -3.82 -44.33
C LYS A 23 6.80 -4.36 -43.92
N ALA A 24 6.20 -3.80 -42.89
CA ALA A 24 4.90 -4.22 -42.38
C ALA A 24 4.18 -3.07 -41.64
N SER A 25 2.85 -3.02 -41.73
CA SER A 25 2.07 -2.06 -40.94
C SER A 25 1.97 -2.48 -39.47
N SER A 26 1.55 -1.54 -38.60
CA SER A 26 1.31 -1.86 -37.18
C SER A 26 0.23 -2.93 -36.97
N LEU A 27 -0.71 -3.08 -37.91
CA LEU A 27 -1.74 -4.13 -37.88
C LEU A 27 -1.17 -5.49 -38.28
N ASP A 28 -0.29 -5.53 -39.27
CA ASP A 28 0.35 -6.77 -39.71
C ASP A 28 1.26 -7.33 -38.61
N LEU A 29 2.08 -6.46 -38.01
CA LEU A 29 2.94 -6.81 -36.87
C LEU A 29 2.12 -7.22 -35.63
N SER A 30 0.98 -6.57 -35.41
CA SER A 30 0.03 -6.93 -34.35
C SER A 30 -0.47 -8.36 -34.48
N ARG A 31 -0.88 -8.76 -35.70
CA ARG A 31 -1.34 -10.11 -36.01
C ARG A 31 -0.21 -11.13 -35.93
N LEU A 32 0.95 -10.81 -36.51
CA LEU A 32 2.09 -11.72 -36.56
C LEU A 32 2.66 -12.07 -35.18
N TYR A 33 2.75 -11.08 -34.28
CA TYR A 33 3.38 -11.25 -32.98
C TYR A 33 2.40 -11.34 -31.81
N GLY A 34 1.08 -11.28 -32.05
CA GLY A 34 0.07 -11.38 -31.00
C GLY A 34 0.13 -10.23 -29.98
N CYS A 35 0.36 -9.01 -30.46
CA CYS A 35 0.35 -7.77 -29.68
C CYS A 35 -0.68 -6.78 -30.25
N ASN A 36 -1.03 -5.72 -29.52
CA ASN A 36 -1.96 -4.71 -30.04
C ASN A 36 -1.22 -3.74 -30.99
N ALA A 37 -1.86 -3.32 -32.08
CA ALA A 37 -1.28 -2.34 -33.01
C ALA A 37 -0.94 -0.99 -32.34
N SER A 38 -1.69 -0.59 -31.31
CA SER A 38 -1.37 0.58 -30.49
C SER A 38 -0.09 0.40 -29.66
N THR A 39 0.21 -0.82 -29.22
CA THR A 39 1.47 -1.17 -28.54
C THR A 39 2.64 -1.05 -29.49
N VAL A 40 2.52 -1.55 -30.73
CA VAL A 40 3.56 -1.42 -31.77
C VAL A 40 3.88 0.06 -32.01
N ARG A 41 2.86 0.89 -32.25
CA ARG A 41 3.05 2.34 -32.43
C ARG A 41 3.71 3.00 -31.22
N SER A 42 3.32 2.60 -30.00
CA SER A 42 3.96 3.11 -28.79
C SER A 42 5.43 2.72 -28.66
N TRP A 43 5.84 1.53 -29.10
CA TRP A 43 7.25 1.14 -29.11
C TRP A 43 8.05 1.95 -30.13
N VAL A 44 7.49 2.16 -31.32
CA VAL A 44 8.11 2.96 -32.37
C VAL A 44 8.35 4.39 -31.90
N GLU A 45 7.33 5.04 -31.33
CA GLU A 45 7.46 6.40 -30.81
C GLU A 45 8.52 6.51 -29.70
N LYS A 46 8.56 5.54 -28.78
CA LYS A 46 9.58 5.51 -27.72
C LYS A 46 10.98 5.34 -28.28
N TYR A 47 11.13 4.46 -29.26
CA TYR A 47 12.41 4.23 -29.93
C TYR A 47 12.90 5.49 -30.66
N GLN A 48 12.01 6.20 -31.34
CA GLN A 48 12.37 7.43 -32.06
C GLN A 48 12.81 8.56 -31.13
N VAL A 49 12.21 8.68 -29.93
CA VAL A 49 12.50 9.78 -28.99
C VAL A 49 13.65 9.45 -28.02
N LEU A 50 13.72 8.21 -27.53
CA LEU A 50 14.61 7.80 -26.43
C LEU A 50 15.61 6.70 -26.84
N GLY A 51 15.55 6.21 -28.07
CA GLY A 51 16.41 5.13 -28.56
C GLY A 51 16.04 3.73 -28.05
N GLU A 52 16.97 2.81 -28.24
CA GLU A 52 16.80 1.38 -27.98
C GLU A 52 16.54 1.04 -26.50
N ASP A 53 17.14 1.80 -25.58
CA ASP A 53 17.01 1.56 -24.13
C ASP A 53 15.58 1.75 -23.62
N ALA A 54 14.76 2.56 -24.30
CA ALA A 54 13.37 2.78 -23.92
C ALA A 54 12.46 1.55 -24.15
N LEU A 55 12.94 0.56 -24.91
CA LEU A 55 12.25 -0.71 -25.12
C LEU A 55 12.54 -1.74 -24.02
N ARG A 56 13.56 -1.50 -23.19
CA ARG A 56 13.90 -2.35 -22.05
C ARG A 56 12.78 -2.32 -21.00
N GLU A 57 12.29 -3.50 -20.63
CA GLU A 57 11.28 -3.60 -19.57
C GLU A 57 11.95 -3.56 -18.19
N SER A 58 11.48 -2.70 -17.29
CA SER A 58 11.91 -2.73 -15.90
C SER A 58 11.18 -3.84 -15.13
N SER A 59 11.92 -4.63 -14.35
CA SER A 59 11.36 -5.59 -13.41
C SER A 59 10.74 -4.95 -12.17
N ARG A 60 11.04 -3.66 -11.92
CA ARG A 60 10.55 -2.87 -10.78
C ARG A 60 9.63 -1.74 -11.24
N ASN A 61 8.68 -1.37 -10.39
CA ASN A 61 7.88 -0.17 -10.61
C ASN A 61 8.79 1.06 -10.58
N GLN A 62 8.62 1.96 -11.55
CA GLN A 62 9.29 3.26 -11.55
C GLN A 62 8.74 4.13 -10.42
N SER A 63 9.63 4.68 -9.62
CA SER A 63 9.33 5.71 -8.63
C SER A 63 9.80 7.05 -9.14
N TYR A 64 9.00 8.09 -8.93
CA TYR A 64 9.30 9.46 -9.34
C TYR A 64 9.37 10.33 -8.09
N THR A 65 10.36 11.24 -8.06
CA THR A 65 10.50 12.22 -6.98
C THR A 65 9.41 13.28 -7.07
N SER A 66 9.24 14.08 -6.01
CA SER A 66 8.22 15.13 -5.99
C SER A 66 8.54 16.21 -7.03
N GLU A 67 9.81 16.59 -7.09
CA GLU A 67 10.36 17.60 -7.98
C GLU A 67 10.16 17.20 -9.44
N PHE A 68 10.44 15.94 -9.77
CA PHE A 68 10.20 15.42 -11.11
C PHE A 68 8.72 15.51 -11.51
N LYS A 69 7.81 15.11 -10.61
CA LYS A 69 6.37 15.18 -10.90
C LYS A 69 5.91 16.62 -11.12
N GLN A 70 6.47 17.57 -10.37
CA GLN A 70 6.18 18.99 -10.51
C GLN A 70 6.68 19.52 -11.86
N ILE A 71 7.92 19.22 -12.26
CA ILE A 71 8.47 19.60 -13.57
C ILE A 71 7.56 19.09 -14.70
N VAL A 72 7.12 17.83 -14.62
CA VAL A 72 6.23 17.24 -15.63
C VAL A 72 4.85 17.93 -15.65
N ALA A 73 4.29 18.26 -14.49
CA ALA A 73 3.01 18.96 -14.41
C ALA A 73 3.10 20.38 -14.97
N GLU A 74 4.13 21.14 -14.60
CA GLU A 74 4.39 22.49 -15.10
C GLU A 74 4.64 22.50 -16.61
N GLU A 75 5.37 21.52 -17.14
CA GLU A 75 5.60 21.39 -18.57
C GLU A 75 4.29 21.15 -19.34
N TYR A 76 3.38 20.35 -18.79
CA TYR A 76 2.05 20.18 -19.39
C TYR A 76 1.23 21.47 -19.36
N LEU A 77 1.29 22.23 -18.26
CA LEU A 77 0.54 23.48 -18.09
C LEU A 77 1.00 24.61 -19.02
N LYS A 78 2.23 24.55 -19.55
CA LYS A 78 2.69 25.46 -20.63
C LYS A 78 1.87 25.30 -21.92
N GLY A 79 1.20 24.15 -22.11
CA GLY A 79 0.23 23.94 -23.19
C GLY A 79 0.81 23.40 -24.51
N ASP A 80 2.13 23.36 -24.66
CA ASP A 80 2.78 23.04 -25.94
C ASP A 80 2.98 21.53 -26.20
N ILE A 81 2.60 20.67 -25.25
CA ILE A 81 2.88 19.24 -25.33
C ILE A 81 1.67 18.39 -24.92
N SER A 82 1.34 17.39 -25.75
CA SER A 82 0.30 16.43 -25.42
C SER A 82 0.74 15.49 -24.29
N LEU A 83 -0.20 14.94 -23.52
CA LEU A 83 0.09 13.95 -22.47
C LEU A 83 0.87 12.74 -23.01
N ARG A 84 0.60 12.32 -24.25
CA ARG A 84 1.28 11.20 -24.89
C ARG A 84 2.73 11.56 -25.21
N ALA A 85 2.96 12.72 -25.83
CA ALA A 85 4.30 13.18 -26.15
C ALA A 85 5.12 13.40 -24.87
N LEU A 86 4.51 13.96 -23.82
CA LEU A 86 5.13 14.16 -22.51
C LEU A 86 5.48 12.83 -21.83
N ALA A 87 4.60 11.83 -21.91
CA ALA A 87 4.87 10.49 -21.39
C ALA A 87 6.04 9.81 -22.12
N VAL A 88 6.12 9.96 -23.45
CA VAL A 88 7.24 9.45 -24.23
C VAL A 88 8.53 10.18 -23.85
N LYS A 89 8.53 11.51 -23.83
CA LYS A 89 9.68 12.36 -23.49
C LYS A 89 10.30 11.99 -22.14
N HIS A 90 9.45 11.77 -21.13
CA HIS A 90 9.89 11.48 -19.76
C HIS A 90 9.95 9.98 -19.42
N ASN A 91 9.80 9.11 -20.43
CA ASN A 91 9.71 7.66 -20.29
C ASN A 91 8.70 7.18 -19.22
N ILE A 92 7.58 7.89 -19.11
CA ILE A 92 6.49 7.55 -18.20
C ILE A 92 5.61 6.49 -18.87
N ARG A 93 5.34 5.41 -18.14
CA ARG A 93 4.64 4.25 -18.70
C ARG A 93 3.20 4.54 -19.11
N ASN A 94 2.50 5.38 -18.36
CA ASN A 94 1.07 5.61 -18.56
C ASN A 94 0.70 7.09 -18.43
N ASN A 95 0.04 7.64 -19.44
CA ASN A 95 -0.51 9.00 -19.46
C ASN A 95 -1.41 9.31 -18.25
N LYS A 96 -2.10 8.29 -17.71
CA LYS A 96 -2.92 8.43 -16.50
C LYS A 96 -2.10 8.87 -15.29
N GLN A 97 -0.84 8.47 -15.19
CA GLN A 97 0.05 8.92 -14.10
C GLN A 97 0.27 10.43 -14.16
N ILE A 98 0.49 10.95 -15.37
CA ILE A 98 0.67 12.39 -15.60
C ILE A 98 -0.63 13.13 -15.28
N GLN A 99 -1.79 12.63 -15.74
CA GLN A 99 -3.10 13.21 -15.42
C GLN A 99 -3.34 13.29 -13.90
N ASP A 100 -2.95 12.25 -13.16
CA ASP A 100 -3.11 12.24 -11.71
C ASP A 100 -2.17 13.22 -11.01
N TRP A 101 -0.98 13.47 -11.54
CA TRP A 101 -0.09 14.51 -11.04
C TRP A 101 -0.67 15.90 -11.31
N ILE A 102 -1.14 16.16 -12.53
CA ILE A 102 -1.76 17.46 -12.87
C ILE A 102 -2.99 17.74 -12.00
N LYS A 103 -3.85 16.73 -11.78
CA LYS A 103 -5.04 16.89 -10.91
C LYS A 103 -4.66 17.29 -9.49
N ARG A 104 -3.65 16.65 -8.91
CA ARG A 104 -3.15 16.97 -7.56
C ARG A 104 -2.51 18.35 -7.52
N TYR A 105 -1.67 18.67 -8.51
CA TYR A 105 -1.05 19.98 -8.65
C TYR A 105 -2.08 21.11 -8.70
N ASN A 106 -3.12 20.97 -9.54
CA ASN A 106 -4.21 21.94 -9.66
C ASN A 106 -5.12 21.99 -8.42
N GLY A 107 -5.19 20.90 -7.65
CA GLY A 107 -5.88 20.85 -6.36
C GLY A 107 -5.07 21.42 -5.19
N HIS A 108 -3.89 22.02 -5.47
CA HIS A 108 -2.92 22.46 -4.45
C HIS A 108 -2.51 21.35 -3.47
N GLU A 109 -2.58 20.09 -3.91
CA GLU A 109 -2.11 18.94 -3.15
C GLU A 109 -0.62 18.68 -3.43
N GLU A 110 0.14 18.33 -2.39
CA GLU A 110 1.55 17.97 -2.54
C GLU A 110 1.75 16.72 -3.43
N LEU A 111 2.61 16.85 -4.44
CA LEU A 111 3.04 15.74 -5.30
C LEU A 111 4.08 14.86 -4.61
N LYS A 112 3.68 14.14 -3.56
CA LYS A 112 4.59 13.32 -2.74
C LYS A 112 5.36 12.30 -3.59
N SER A 113 6.68 12.24 -3.43
CA SER A 113 7.53 11.18 -3.97
C SER A 113 7.06 9.82 -3.47
N TYR A 114 7.31 8.78 -4.27
CA TYR A 114 7.07 7.42 -3.78
C TYR A 114 8.18 7.07 -2.77
N LYS A 115 7.89 7.25 -1.48
CA LYS A 115 8.71 6.70 -0.41
C LYS A 115 8.44 5.21 -0.34
N ARG A 116 9.40 4.38 -0.78
CA ARG A 116 9.52 3.07 -0.13
C ARG A 116 9.79 3.38 1.33
N THR A 117 9.04 2.81 2.25
CA THR A 117 9.42 2.76 3.66
C THR A 117 10.68 1.90 3.77
N ASP A 118 11.82 2.46 3.34
CA ASP A 118 13.11 2.04 3.86
C ASP A 118 13.41 2.93 5.07
N GLY A 119 13.72 2.29 6.20
CA GLY A 119 14.39 2.90 7.34
C GLY A 119 13.70 4.03 8.13
N GLY A 120 12.57 4.59 7.70
CA GLY A 120 11.82 5.55 8.50
C GLY A 120 11.21 4.85 9.71
N VAL A 121 11.52 5.33 10.92
CA VAL A 121 11.00 4.79 12.19
C VAL A 121 9.55 4.39 12.02
N ASP A 122 9.32 3.08 12.13
CA ASP A 122 8.13 2.40 11.68
C ASP A 122 6.98 2.64 12.67
N MET A 123 6.47 3.88 12.75
CA MET A 123 5.28 4.22 13.55
C MET A 123 4.02 3.51 13.03
N ALA A 124 4.10 2.84 11.87
CA ALA A 124 3.07 2.00 11.28
C ALA A 124 3.21 0.51 11.65
N LYS A 125 4.39 0.03 12.02
CA LYS A 125 4.51 -1.17 12.86
C LYS A 125 4.34 -0.72 14.31
N GLY A 126 3.09 -0.49 14.70
CA GLY A 126 2.76 -0.46 16.12
C GLY A 126 3.45 -1.65 16.80
N ARG A 127 4.09 -1.39 17.95
CA ARG A 127 4.62 -2.44 18.84
C ARG A 127 3.67 -3.64 18.82
N LYS A 128 4.22 -4.85 18.69
CA LYS A 128 3.40 -6.05 18.85
C LYS A 128 2.86 -6.02 20.28
N THR A 129 1.56 -5.75 20.41
CA THR A 129 0.90 -5.78 21.71
C THR A 129 0.39 -7.18 22.01
N THR A 130 0.65 -7.65 23.22
CA THR A 130 0.07 -8.90 23.74
C THR A 130 -1.43 -8.72 23.99
N TYR A 131 -2.12 -9.84 24.21
CA TYR A 131 -3.54 -9.79 24.57
C TYR A 131 -3.76 -9.11 25.91
N GLU A 132 -2.90 -9.36 26.90
CA GLU A 132 -2.94 -8.70 28.21
C GLU A 132 -2.71 -7.19 28.08
N GLU A 133 -1.72 -6.76 27.30
CA GLU A 133 -1.47 -5.32 27.05
C GLU A 133 -2.67 -4.63 26.40
N ARG A 134 -3.39 -5.30 25.49
CA ARG A 134 -4.60 -4.72 24.89
C ARG A 134 -5.73 -4.55 25.90
N ILE A 135 -5.84 -5.45 26.88
CA ILE A 135 -6.82 -5.34 27.97
C ILE A 135 -6.47 -4.12 28.82
N GLU A 136 -5.21 -4.01 29.25
CA GLU A 136 -4.73 -2.89 30.07
C GLU A 136 -4.94 -1.53 29.38
N ILE A 137 -4.65 -1.45 28.08
CA ILE A 137 -4.84 -0.23 27.28
C ILE A 137 -6.32 0.17 27.22
N VAL A 138 -7.21 -0.81 27.03
CA VAL A 138 -8.66 -0.57 26.99
C VAL A 138 -9.18 -0.15 28.36
N GLU A 139 -8.76 -0.81 29.44
CA GLU A 139 -9.13 -0.47 30.82
C GLU A 139 -8.66 0.93 31.19
N TYR A 140 -7.40 1.27 30.88
CA TYR A 140 -6.86 2.61 31.06
C TYR A 140 -7.67 3.64 30.28
N CYS A 141 -7.99 3.38 29.02
CA CYS A 141 -8.76 4.31 28.19
C CYS A 141 -10.18 4.53 28.76
N MET A 142 -10.84 3.48 29.25
CA MET A 142 -12.19 3.58 29.82
C MET A 142 -12.20 4.30 31.16
N LYS A 143 -11.18 4.08 32.02
CA LYS A 143 -11.01 4.78 33.30
C LYS A 143 -10.75 6.28 33.12
N ASN A 144 -10.07 6.66 32.04
CA ASN A 144 -9.79 8.06 31.70
C ASN A 144 -10.83 8.68 30.75
N GLY A 145 -12.10 8.25 30.81
CA GLY A 145 -13.19 8.90 30.07
C GLY A 145 -13.11 8.78 28.55
N LYS A 146 -12.51 7.69 28.04
CA LYS A 146 -12.24 7.45 26.61
C LYS A 146 -11.22 8.42 26.01
N ASP A 147 -10.25 8.87 26.80
CA ASP A 147 -9.09 9.60 26.30
C ASP A 147 -8.13 8.67 25.54
N TYR A 148 -8.44 8.45 24.26
CA TYR A 148 -7.66 7.63 23.35
C TYR A 148 -6.26 8.17 23.10
N THR A 149 -6.10 9.50 23.15
CA THR A 149 -4.84 10.22 22.99
C THR A 149 -3.90 9.94 24.16
N ALA A 150 -4.37 10.07 25.40
CA ALA A 150 -3.57 9.76 26.58
C ALA A 150 -3.18 8.28 26.63
N ALA A 151 -4.09 7.37 26.24
CA ALA A 151 -3.80 5.95 26.15
C ALA A 151 -2.75 5.62 25.08
N ALA A 152 -2.85 6.24 23.90
CA ALA A 152 -1.87 6.06 22.83
C ALA A 152 -0.47 6.55 23.23
N THR A 153 -0.38 7.72 23.86
CA THR A 153 0.89 8.26 24.34
C THR A 153 1.49 7.40 25.44
N LYS A 154 0.68 6.96 26.43
CA LYS A 154 1.17 6.19 27.57
C LYS A 154 1.73 4.82 27.20
N TYR A 155 1.08 4.14 26.26
CA TYR A 155 1.44 2.77 25.89
C TYR A 155 2.24 2.69 24.58
N GLU A 156 2.65 3.85 24.04
CA GLU A 156 3.41 3.96 22.78
C GLU A 156 2.76 3.19 21.61
N VAL A 157 1.44 3.23 21.54
CA VAL A 157 0.62 2.58 20.50
C VAL A 157 -0.09 3.64 19.66
N SER A 158 -0.48 3.27 18.45
CA SER A 158 -1.23 4.19 17.60
C SER A 158 -2.60 4.50 18.20
N TYR A 159 -3.00 5.78 18.15
CA TYR A 159 -4.36 6.24 18.44
C TYR A 159 -5.44 5.34 17.81
N HIS A 160 -5.23 4.96 16.55
CA HIS A 160 -6.19 4.13 15.82
C HIS A 160 -6.30 2.70 16.39
N GLN A 161 -5.20 2.15 16.92
CA GLN A 161 -5.22 0.84 17.59
C GLN A 161 -6.03 0.89 18.88
N VAL A 162 -5.83 1.93 19.70
CA VAL A 162 -6.59 2.13 20.94
C VAL A 162 -8.09 2.24 20.63
N TYR A 163 -8.44 3.08 19.65
CA TYR A 163 -9.82 3.24 19.22
C TYR A 163 -10.45 1.91 18.76
N ASP A 164 -9.75 1.15 17.92
CA ASP A 164 -10.22 -0.15 17.42
C ASP A 164 -10.38 -1.20 18.53
N TRP A 165 -9.46 -1.23 19.50
CA TRP A 165 -9.57 -2.13 20.65
C TRP A 165 -10.76 -1.78 21.53
N VAL A 166 -10.94 -0.51 21.89
CA VAL A 166 -12.09 -0.07 22.69
C VAL A 166 -13.42 -0.35 21.95
N LYS A 167 -13.46 -0.14 20.63
CA LYS A 167 -14.62 -0.47 19.79
C LYS A 167 -14.94 -1.96 19.80
N LYS A 168 -13.92 -2.83 19.71
CA LYS A 168 -14.10 -4.29 19.78
C LYS A 168 -14.61 -4.71 21.16
N TYR A 169 -13.97 -4.21 22.21
CA TYR A 169 -14.36 -4.46 23.60
C TYR A 169 -15.84 -4.11 23.85
N ASN A 170 -16.31 -2.95 23.38
CA ASN A 170 -17.71 -2.56 23.52
C ASN A 170 -18.69 -3.49 22.77
N LYS A 171 -18.23 -4.18 21.71
CA LYS A 171 -19.06 -5.08 20.90
C LYS A 171 -19.11 -6.51 21.46
N GLY A 172 -18.01 -7.01 22.02
CA GLY A 172 -17.87 -8.43 22.38
C GLY A 172 -17.03 -8.70 23.63
N GLY A 173 -16.84 -7.68 24.49
CA GLY A 173 -16.08 -7.78 25.72
C GLY A 173 -14.61 -8.13 25.52
N VAL A 174 -13.96 -8.58 26.59
CA VAL A 174 -12.52 -8.93 26.63
C VAL A 174 -12.16 -9.97 25.55
N VAL A 175 -13.01 -10.98 25.33
CA VAL A 175 -12.80 -12.06 24.36
C VAL A 175 -12.58 -11.53 22.92
N SER A 176 -13.22 -10.41 22.58
CA SER A 176 -13.12 -9.79 21.25
C SER A 176 -11.77 -9.10 20.95
N LEU A 177 -10.90 -8.93 21.97
CA LEU A 177 -9.56 -8.34 21.82
C LEU A 177 -8.50 -9.34 21.34
N LYS A 178 -8.83 -10.64 21.33
CA LYS A 178 -7.96 -11.72 20.87
C LYS A 178 -7.72 -11.62 19.36
N ASP A 179 -6.46 -11.76 18.95
CA ASP A 179 -6.08 -11.66 17.53
C ASP A 179 -6.48 -12.93 16.77
N ASN A 180 -7.46 -12.81 15.86
CA ASN A 180 -7.94 -13.93 15.04
C ASN A 180 -7.55 -13.78 13.55
N ARG A 181 -6.52 -12.98 13.22
CA ARG A 181 -6.05 -12.86 11.84
C ARG A 181 -5.30 -14.13 11.42
N GLY A 182 -5.94 -14.90 10.52
CA GLY A 182 -5.41 -16.16 9.97
C GLY A 182 -6.02 -17.40 10.64
N LYS A 183 -7.30 -17.68 10.36
CA LYS A 183 -8.06 -18.89 10.78
C LYS A 183 -7.81 -19.32 12.24
N GLY A 184 -8.43 -18.64 13.20
CA GLY A 184 -8.58 -19.17 14.57
C GLY A 184 -9.63 -20.29 14.60
N LYS A 185 -9.36 -21.38 15.35
CA LYS A 185 -10.30 -22.50 15.58
C LYS A 185 -11.55 -22.02 16.33
N ASP A 186 -12.70 -22.60 16.00
CA ASP A 186 -13.97 -22.41 16.71
C ASP A 186 -13.87 -22.80 18.19
N ILE A 187 -14.54 -22.02 19.05
CA ILE A 187 -14.57 -22.16 20.51
C ILE A 187 -15.07 -23.54 20.95
N GLU A 188 -15.90 -24.20 20.14
CA GLU A 188 -16.43 -25.55 20.40
C GLU A 188 -15.38 -26.66 20.33
N ASN A 189 -14.16 -26.38 19.84
CA ASN A 189 -13.06 -27.35 19.72
C ASN A 189 -11.86 -27.05 20.66
N MET A 190 -12.03 -26.24 21.70
CA MET A 190 -10.98 -26.05 22.73
C MET A 190 -11.02 -27.17 23.77
N ASP A 191 -9.84 -27.71 24.11
CA ASP A 191 -9.67 -28.70 25.17
C ASP A 191 -10.12 -28.13 26.52
N GLU A 192 -10.83 -28.93 27.31
CA GLU A 192 -11.51 -28.50 28.55
C GLU A 192 -10.52 -27.90 29.56
N THR A 193 -9.28 -28.40 29.55
CA THR A 193 -8.17 -27.92 30.36
C THR A 193 -7.76 -26.47 30.03
N GLU A 194 -7.78 -26.08 28.75
CA GLU A 194 -7.42 -24.73 28.31
C GLU A 194 -8.53 -23.72 28.61
N ARG A 195 -9.79 -24.16 28.50
CA ARG A 195 -10.96 -23.36 28.91
C ARG A 195 -10.93 -23.08 30.42
N LEU A 196 -10.72 -24.12 31.23
CA LEU A 196 -10.66 -24.01 32.68
C LEU A 196 -9.47 -23.18 33.16
N ALA A 197 -8.34 -23.19 32.45
CA ALA A 197 -7.18 -22.35 32.75
C ALA A 197 -7.45 -20.87 32.45
N ALA A 198 -8.14 -20.56 31.34
CA ALA A 198 -8.53 -19.19 31.01
C ALA A 198 -9.58 -18.65 31.98
N GLU A 199 -10.55 -19.47 32.38
CA GLU A 199 -11.58 -19.12 33.36
C GLU A 199 -10.98 -18.91 34.76
N ASN A 200 -10.08 -19.80 35.21
CA ASN A 200 -9.34 -19.61 36.46
C ASN A 200 -8.54 -18.30 36.48
N ARG A 201 -7.93 -17.92 35.35
CA ARG A 201 -7.16 -16.68 35.26
C ARG A 201 -8.05 -15.44 35.40
N LEU A 202 -9.24 -15.46 34.79
CA LEU A 202 -10.21 -14.37 34.90
C LEU A 202 -10.84 -14.28 36.29
N LEU A 203 -11.13 -15.42 36.93
CA LEU A 203 -11.66 -15.47 38.29
C LEU A 203 -10.64 -14.95 39.31
N ARG A 204 -9.36 -15.31 39.18
CA ARG A 204 -8.28 -14.80 40.05
C ARG A 204 -8.12 -13.28 39.94
N ALA A 205 -8.12 -12.74 38.73
CA ALA A 205 -8.04 -11.29 38.52
C ALA A 205 -9.25 -10.55 39.10
N LYS A 206 -10.44 -11.17 39.10
CA LYS A 206 -11.65 -10.61 39.70
C LYS A 206 -11.58 -10.63 41.22
N VAL A 207 -11.07 -11.71 41.81
CA VAL A 207 -10.89 -11.84 43.26
C VAL A 207 -9.89 -10.80 43.76
N GLU A 208 -8.73 -10.67 43.10
CA GLU A 208 -7.70 -9.70 43.46
C GLU A 208 -8.22 -8.25 43.38
N ARG A 209 -9.04 -7.91 42.37
CA ARG A 209 -9.71 -6.60 42.30
C ARG A 209 -10.63 -6.38 43.51
N LEU A 210 -11.44 -7.37 43.87
CA LEU A 210 -12.38 -7.26 44.98
C LEU A 210 -11.65 -7.21 46.34
N GLU A 211 -10.54 -7.91 46.48
CA GLU A 211 -9.69 -7.85 47.68
C GLU A 211 -9.10 -6.44 47.86
N ILE A 212 -8.58 -5.84 46.80
CA ILE A 212 -8.09 -4.45 46.81
C ILE A 212 -9.22 -3.45 47.12
N GLU A 213 -10.45 -3.72 46.66
CA GLU A 213 -11.63 -2.87 46.90
C GLU A 213 -12.20 -3.02 48.32
N ILE A 214 -11.87 -4.11 49.02
CA ILE A 214 -12.20 -4.35 50.43
C ILE A 214 -11.12 -3.80 51.38
N GLU A 215 -9.86 -3.73 50.93
CA GLU A 215 -8.73 -3.18 51.70
C GLU A 215 -8.68 -1.63 51.74
N PHE A 216 -9.64 -0.95 51.11
CA PHE A 216 -9.76 0.52 51.07
C PHE A 216 -11.07 1.00 51.73
#